data_AF-A0A4Q3HTE2-F1
#
_entry.id   AF-A0A4Q3HTE2-F1
#
_cell.length_a   1.000
_cell.length_b   1.000
_cell.length_c   1.000
_cell.angle_alpha   90.00
_cell.angle_beta   90.00
_cell.angle_gamma   90.00
#
_symmetry.space_group_name_H-M   'P 1'
#
loop_
_entity.id
_entity.type
_entity.pdbx_description
1 polymer ?
#
loop_
_entity_poly.entity_id
_entity_poly.type
_entity_poly.pdbx_seq_one_letter_code
_entity_poly.pdbx_strand_id
1 'polypeptide(L)'
;MDLAQLAKDLALTERTRLKILRSGFTVSGHKLWTDEEDLICRIFHPDYFAISQVLHARSKKAIQTRCQRLGLAPRRQAWGWSARQKLRRLYPDADRKEICDAFPGVSWDRIQAAARYYGFRRSRKPYKLTGIPALDQLRSRCYAIRWIMRDMDEEAGTGQYFQTRGYKSRYPDFKAIDKG
;
A
#
# COMPACT_ATOMS: atom_id res chain seq x y z
N MET A 1 -37.49 -12.66 7.67
CA MET A 1 -36.48 -13.66 8.07
C MET A 1 -37.22 -14.93 8.38
N ASP A 2 -37.16 -15.92 7.48
CA ASP A 2 -37.92 -17.17 7.60
C ASP A 2 -37.16 -18.19 8.46
N LEU A 3 -37.79 -18.68 9.51
CA LEU A 3 -37.20 -19.63 10.47
C LEU A 3 -36.84 -20.96 9.80
N ALA A 4 -37.59 -21.37 8.78
CA ALA A 4 -37.32 -22.60 8.04
C ALA A 4 -36.03 -22.51 7.21
N GLN A 5 -35.71 -21.32 6.67
CA GLN A 5 -34.46 -21.07 5.95
C GLN A 5 -33.27 -21.10 6.91
N LEU A 6 -33.37 -20.43 8.06
CA LEU A 6 -32.34 -20.44 9.09
C LEU A 6 -32.03 -21.87 9.60
N ALA A 7 -33.04 -22.71 9.81
CA ALA A 7 -32.84 -24.09 10.24
C ALA A 7 -32.12 -24.95 9.19
N LYS A 8 -32.42 -24.75 7.90
CA LYS A 8 -31.73 -25.42 6.79
C LYS A 8 -30.27 -24.98 6.68
N ASP A 9 -30.02 -23.68 6.83
CA ASP A 9 -28.67 -23.11 6.82
C ASP A 9 -27.84 -23.66 7.99
N LEU A 10 -28.43 -23.75 9.18
CA LEU A 10 -27.77 -24.36 10.35
C LEU A 10 -27.38 -25.82 10.09
N ALA A 11 -28.31 -26.66 9.62
CA ALA A 11 -28.02 -28.06 9.33
C ALA A 11 -26.93 -28.23 8.25
N LEU A 12 -26.88 -27.33 7.26
CA LEU A 12 -25.82 -27.31 6.24
C LEU A 12 -24.46 -26.93 6.85
N THR A 13 -24.44 -25.91 7.73
CA THR A 13 -23.20 -25.50 8.42
C THR A 13 -22.67 -26.58 9.37
N GLU A 14 -23.54 -27.33 10.04
CA GLU A 14 -23.15 -28.45 10.89
C GLU A 14 -22.56 -29.60 10.07
N ARG A 15 -23.21 -29.98 8.96
CA ARG A 15 -22.69 -31.02 8.05
C ARG A 15 -21.31 -30.68 7.49
N THR A 16 -21.12 -29.43 7.07
CA THR A 16 -19.83 -28.95 6.57
C THR A 16 -18.78 -28.92 7.68
N ARG A 17 -19.13 -28.49 8.90
CA ARG A 17 -18.23 -28.57 10.07
C ARG A 17 -17.79 -30.00 10.36
N LEU A 18 -18.71 -30.97 10.37
CA LEU A 18 -18.39 -32.38 10.59
C LEU A 18 -17.50 -32.96 9.49
N LYS A 19 -17.66 -32.52 8.24
CA LYS A 19 -16.78 -32.91 7.13
C LYS A 19 -15.37 -32.35 7.32
N ILE A 20 -15.25 -31.08 7.71
CA ILE A 20 -13.97 -30.41 7.98
C ILE A 20 -13.22 -31.10 9.13
N LEU A 21 -13.92 -31.43 10.22
CA LEU A 21 -13.32 -32.14 11.36
C LEU A 21 -12.83 -33.54 10.97
N ARG A 22 -13.61 -34.28 10.16
CA ARG A 22 -13.23 -35.62 9.68
C ARG A 22 -12.06 -35.60 8.71
N SER A 23 -12.02 -34.63 7.79
CA SER A 23 -10.94 -34.57 6.80
C SER A 23 -9.65 -33.98 7.39
N GLY A 24 -9.74 -33.14 8.43
CA GLY A 24 -8.60 -32.36 8.89
C GLY A 24 -8.23 -31.20 7.95
N PHE A 25 -9.06 -30.93 6.94
CA PHE A 25 -8.85 -29.88 5.94
C PHE A 25 -10.09 -28.98 5.86
N THR A 26 -9.83 -27.69 5.70
CA THR A 26 -10.86 -26.70 5.33
C THR A 26 -11.48 -27.04 3.97
N VAL A 27 -12.67 -26.48 3.68
CA VAL A 27 -13.34 -26.66 2.38
C VAL A 27 -12.46 -26.22 1.21
N SER A 28 -11.58 -25.23 1.44
CA SER A 28 -10.56 -24.73 0.50
C SER A 28 -9.30 -25.61 0.38
N GLY A 29 -9.24 -26.75 1.07
CA GLY A 29 -8.11 -27.69 1.00
C GLY A 29 -6.91 -27.35 1.91
N HIS A 30 -7.01 -26.34 2.78
CA HIS A 30 -5.94 -26.02 3.73
C HIS A 30 -6.06 -26.87 5.00
N LYS A 31 -4.94 -27.46 5.46
CA LYS A 31 -4.85 -28.26 6.69
C LYS A 31 -5.31 -27.45 7.92
N LEU A 32 -6.12 -28.03 8.79
CA LEU A 32 -6.54 -27.43 10.06
C LEU A 32 -5.36 -27.28 11.02
N TRP A 33 -5.41 -26.26 11.85
CA TRP A 33 -4.41 -26.07 12.91
C TRP A 33 -4.68 -27.03 14.05
N THR A 34 -3.64 -27.71 14.52
CA THR A 34 -3.73 -28.55 15.72
C THR A 34 -3.27 -27.78 16.96
N ASP A 35 -3.66 -28.27 18.14
CA ASP A 35 -3.28 -27.64 19.41
C ASP A 35 -1.76 -27.70 19.64
N GLU A 36 -1.09 -28.71 19.11
CA GLU A 36 0.39 -28.82 19.10
C GLU A 36 1.04 -27.71 18.26
N GLU A 37 0.51 -27.45 17.06
CA GLU A 37 1.00 -26.37 16.19
C GLU A 37 0.81 -25.00 16.86
N ASP A 38 -0.28 -24.83 17.62
CA ASP A 38 -0.53 -23.62 18.41
C ASP A 38 0.43 -23.47 19.58
N LEU A 39 0.73 -24.57 20.28
CA LEU A 39 1.68 -24.57 21.39
C LEU A 39 3.07 -24.17 20.90
N ILE A 40 3.52 -24.71 19.77
CA ILE A 40 4.76 -24.31 19.09
C ILE A 40 4.76 -22.81 18.81
N CYS A 41 3.66 -22.27 18.27
CA CYS A 41 3.55 -20.83 18.02
C CYS A 41 3.66 -20.00 19.31
N ARG A 42 3.13 -20.49 20.44
CA ARG A 42 3.22 -19.79 21.74
C ARG A 42 4.63 -19.83 22.34
N ILE A 43 5.32 -20.96 22.23
CA ILE A 43 6.65 -21.17 22.82
C ILE A 43 7.73 -20.41 22.06
N PHE A 44 7.73 -20.49 20.74
CA PHE A 44 8.82 -19.95 19.91
C PHE A 44 8.60 -18.50 19.47
N HIS A 45 7.44 -17.89 19.72
CA HIS A 45 7.22 -16.48 19.40
C HIS A 45 8.10 -15.59 20.29
N PRO A 46 8.81 -14.57 19.75
CA PRO A 46 8.62 -13.93 18.44
C PRO A 46 9.51 -14.46 17.29
N ASP A 47 10.26 -15.54 17.49
CA ASP A 47 11.19 -16.07 16.47
C ASP A 47 10.44 -16.86 15.38
N TYR A 48 10.02 -16.13 14.33
CA TYR A 48 9.39 -16.73 13.16
C TYR A 48 10.29 -17.65 12.36
N PHE A 49 11.62 -17.53 12.47
CA PHE A 49 12.54 -18.42 11.79
C PHE A 49 12.50 -19.80 12.45
N ALA A 50 12.64 -19.86 13.78
CA ALA A 50 12.50 -21.10 14.55
C ALA A 50 11.14 -21.77 14.30
N ILE A 51 10.03 -21.02 14.36
CA ILE A 51 8.70 -21.58 14.10
C ILE A 51 8.61 -22.16 12.68
N SER A 52 9.20 -21.51 11.68
CA SER A 52 9.17 -22.00 10.29
C SER A 52 9.98 -23.28 10.07
N GLN A 53 11.02 -23.52 10.87
CA GLN A 53 11.79 -24.76 10.82
C GLN A 53 10.99 -25.93 11.42
N VAL A 54 10.35 -25.70 12.57
CA VAL A 54 9.52 -26.73 13.22
C VAL A 54 8.27 -27.01 12.38
N LEU A 55 7.59 -25.96 11.92
CA LEU A 55 6.38 -26.03 11.11
C LEU A 55 6.68 -25.92 9.61
N HIS A 56 7.62 -26.71 9.10
CA HIS A 56 8.07 -26.68 7.70
C HIS A 56 6.93 -26.92 6.68
N ALA A 57 5.88 -27.66 7.05
CA ALA A 57 4.68 -27.87 6.22
C ALA A 57 3.78 -26.62 6.10
N ARG A 58 4.04 -25.57 6.89
CA ARG A 58 3.26 -24.33 6.92
C ARG A 58 4.06 -23.17 6.34
N SER A 59 3.42 -22.38 5.49
CA SER A 59 4.06 -21.16 5.00
C SER A 59 4.27 -20.16 6.14
N LYS A 60 5.34 -19.38 6.05
CA LYS A 60 5.63 -18.26 6.98
C LYS A 60 4.43 -17.32 7.16
N LYS A 61 3.65 -17.11 6.09
CA LYS A 61 2.46 -16.26 6.14
C LYS A 61 1.31 -16.89 6.94
N ALA A 62 1.13 -18.21 6.84
CA ALA A 62 0.14 -18.94 7.63
C ALA A 62 0.48 -18.85 9.12
N ILE A 63 1.75 -19.06 9.48
CA ILE A 63 2.27 -18.93 10.85
C ILE A 63 2.01 -17.52 11.40
N GLN A 64 2.37 -16.47 10.66
CA GLN A 64 2.14 -15.09 11.07
C GLN A 64 0.66 -14.81 11.31
N THR A 65 -0.20 -15.29 10.41
CA THR A 65 -1.66 -15.10 10.52
C THR A 65 -2.22 -15.87 11.71
N ARG A 66 -1.68 -17.06 12.03
CA ARG A 66 -2.08 -17.82 13.21
C ARG A 66 -1.65 -17.11 14.50
N CYS A 67 -0.41 -16.64 14.59
CA CYS A 67 0.07 -15.86 15.74
C CYS A 67 -0.81 -14.62 16.00
N GLN A 68 -1.28 -13.95 14.95
CA GLN A 68 -2.24 -12.84 15.07
C GLN A 68 -3.63 -13.27 15.55
N ARG A 69 -4.09 -14.47 15.16
CA ARG A 69 -5.37 -15.04 15.63
C ARG A 69 -5.28 -15.47 17.09
N LEU A 70 -4.13 -16.01 17.51
CA LEU A 70 -3.82 -16.38 18.89
C LEU A 70 -3.55 -15.17 19.80
N GLY A 71 -3.48 -13.96 19.26
CA GLY A 71 -3.23 -12.73 20.04
C GLY A 71 -1.75 -12.50 20.38
N LEU A 72 -0.84 -13.34 19.89
CA LEU A 72 0.61 -13.22 20.12
C LEU A 72 1.23 -12.03 19.38
N ALA A 73 0.65 -11.68 18.23
CA ALA A 73 1.09 -10.55 17.42
C ALA A 73 -0.06 -9.56 17.19
N PRO A 74 0.22 -8.24 17.15
CA PRO A 74 -0.81 -7.24 16.89
C PRO A 74 -1.42 -7.48 15.50
N ARG A 75 -2.74 -7.40 15.43
CA ARG A 75 -3.46 -7.42 14.15
C ARG A 75 -3.05 -6.19 13.34
N ARG A 76 -2.93 -6.36 12.02
CA ARG A 76 -2.77 -5.20 11.13
C ARG A 76 -3.94 -4.25 11.37
N GLN A 77 -3.63 -3.01 11.69
CA GLN A 77 -4.64 -1.98 11.90
C GLN A 77 -5.47 -1.85 10.63
N ALA A 78 -6.76 -2.20 10.73
CA ALA A 78 -7.71 -1.94 9.66
C ALA A 78 -7.92 -0.43 9.61
N TRP A 79 -7.65 0.17 8.45
CA TRP A 79 -7.96 1.57 8.23
C TRP A 79 -9.48 1.71 8.11
N GLY A 80 -10.11 2.19 9.19
CA GLY A 80 -11.53 2.49 9.20
C GLY A 80 -11.89 3.54 8.14
N TRP A 81 -13.18 3.61 7.79
CA TRP A 81 -13.66 4.53 6.76
C TRP A 81 -13.32 6.00 7.06
N SER A 82 -13.46 6.42 8.31
CA SER A 82 -13.12 7.78 8.76
C SER A 82 -11.63 8.08 8.60
N ALA A 83 -10.76 7.16 9.00
CA ALA A 83 -9.31 7.28 8.84
C ALA A 83 -8.92 7.36 7.36
N ARG A 84 -9.58 6.58 6.50
CA ARG A 84 -9.36 6.61 5.05
C ARG A 84 -9.77 7.96 4.44
N GLN A 85 -10.94 8.50 4.80
CA GLN A 85 -11.38 9.81 4.31
C GLN A 85 -10.45 10.94 4.76
N LYS A 86 -10.04 10.90 6.04
CA LYS A 86 -9.08 11.85 6.60
C LYS A 86 -7.73 11.78 5.86
N LEU A 87 -7.23 10.57 5.59
CA LEU A 87 -6.00 10.37 4.83
C LEU A 87 -6.15 10.88 3.39
N ARG A 88 -7.27 10.62 2.72
CA ARG A 88 -7.53 11.11 1.36
C ARG A 88 -7.42 12.63 1.25
N ARG A 89 -7.95 13.35 2.24
CA ARG A 89 -7.95 14.81 2.26
C ARG A 89 -6.58 15.40 2.60
N LEU A 90 -5.88 14.82 3.58
CA LEU A 90 -4.61 15.36 4.07
C LEU A 90 -3.41 14.96 3.21
N TYR A 91 -3.40 13.73 2.68
CA TYR A 91 -2.20 13.17 2.05
C TYR A 91 -1.66 13.93 0.82
N PRO A 92 -2.50 14.55 -0.04
CA PRO A 92 -2.00 15.31 -1.20
C PRO A 92 -1.13 16.51 -0.83
N ASP A 93 -1.57 17.32 0.13
CA ASP A 93 -1.04 18.67 0.35
C ASP A 93 -0.36 18.85 1.73
N ALA A 94 -0.76 18.08 2.74
CA ALA A 94 -0.25 18.25 4.10
C ALA A 94 1.19 17.78 4.26
N ASP A 95 1.91 18.42 5.19
CA ASP A 95 3.28 18.03 5.50
C ASP A 95 3.33 16.67 6.23
N ARG A 96 4.49 16.02 6.21
CA ARG A 96 4.72 14.77 6.94
C ARG A 96 4.36 14.91 8.43
N LYS A 97 4.71 16.02 9.08
CA LYS A 97 4.43 16.24 10.50
C LYS A 97 2.94 16.30 10.77
N GLU A 98 2.21 17.13 10.02
CA GLU A 98 0.76 17.29 10.14
C GLU A 98 0.01 15.96 9.94
N ILE A 99 0.46 15.13 9.01
CA ILE A 99 -0.13 13.80 8.79
C ILE A 99 0.15 12.87 9.97
N CYS A 100 1.36 12.88 10.54
CA CYS A 100 1.68 12.09 11.73
C CYS A 100 0.84 12.55 12.94
N ASP A 101 0.67 13.86 13.11
CA ASP A 101 -0.14 14.44 14.20
C ASP A 101 -1.63 14.10 14.04
N ALA A 102 -2.12 14.03 12.80
CA ALA A 102 -3.49 13.63 12.49
C ALA A 102 -3.80 12.14 12.79
N PHE A 103 -2.77 11.30 12.91
CA PHE A 103 -2.84 9.85 13.15
C PHE A 103 -1.87 9.43 14.27
N PRO A 104 -2.15 9.80 15.54
CA PRO A 104 -1.28 9.45 16.66
C PRO A 104 -1.16 7.93 16.80
N GLY A 105 0.07 7.44 17.03
CA GLY A 105 0.36 6.01 17.19
C GLY A 105 0.53 5.22 15.89
N VAL A 106 0.38 5.85 14.72
CA VAL A 106 0.65 5.22 13.42
C VAL A 106 2.00 5.71 12.89
N SER A 107 2.93 4.78 12.67
CA SER A 107 4.22 5.15 12.07
C SER A 107 4.04 5.64 10.64
N TRP A 108 4.90 6.58 10.21
CA TRP A 108 4.90 7.13 8.86
C TRP A 108 4.89 6.05 7.77
N ASP A 109 5.64 4.96 7.95
CA ASP A 109 5.70 3.86 6.98
C ASP A 109 4.35 3.16 6.81
N ARG A 110 3.58 3.00 7.90
CA ARG A 110 2.23 2.44 7.85
C ARG A 110 1.27 3.38 7.12
N ILE A 111 1.39 4.69 7.34
CA ILE A 111 0.60 5.70 6.63
C ILE A 111 0.94 5.68 5.13
N GLN A 112 2.22 5.62 4.78
CA GLN A 112 2.67 5.56 3.40
C GLN A 112 2.22 4.26 2.70
N ALA A 113 2.30 3.12 3.40
CA ALA A 113 1.79 1.85 2.89
C ALA A 113 0.28 1.89 2.64
N ALA A 114 -0.48 2.50 3.56
CA ALA A 114 -1.92 2.70 3.39
C ALA A 114 -2.25 3.62 2.22
N ALA A 115 -1.55 4.74 2.07
CA ALA A 115 -1.74 5.66 0.96
C ALA A 115 -1.43 4.98 -0.39
N ARG A 116 -0.36 4.18 -0.48
CA ARG A 116 -0.06 3.39 -1.67
C ARG A 116 -1.18 2.40 -2.00
N TYR A 117 -1.65 1.65 -1.00
CA TYR A 117 -2.72 0.67 -1.12
C TYR A 117 -4.03 1.31 -1.62
N TYR A 118 -4.39 2.49 -1.12
CA TYR A 118 -5.59 3.22 -1.54
C TYR A 118 -5.40 4.10 -2.79
N GLY A 119 -4.19 4.15 -3.36
CA GLY A 119 -3.90 4.96 -4.55
C GLY A 119 -3.75 6.46 -4.28
N PHE A 120 -3.69 6.91 -3.02
CA PHE A 120 -3.47 8.32 -2.70
C PHE A 120 -2.03 8.72 -3.04
N ARG A 121 -1.90 9.84 -3.75
CA ARG A 121 -0.61 10.39 -4.20
C ARG A 121 -0.44 11.79 -3.63
N ARG A 122 0.81 12.17 -3.37
CA ARG A 122 1.13 13.56 -3.01
C ARG A 122 1.01 14.45 -4.24
N SER A 123 0.58 15.69 -4.03
CA SER A 123 0.60 16.73 -5.06
C SER A 123 2.02 16.90 -5.59
N ARG A 124 2.15 17.08 -6.90
CA ARG A 124 3.47 17.22 -7.54
C ARG A 124 4.10 18.51 -7.04
N LYS A 125 5.37 18.46 -6.66
CA LYS A 125 6.12 19.67 -6.33
C LYS A 125 6.39 20.47 -7.60
N PRO A 126 6.46 21.82 -7.51
CA PRO A 126 6.96 22.64 -8.59
C PRO A 126 8.32 22.14 -9.08
N TYR A 127 8.54 22.27 -10.38
CA TYR A 127 9.82 21.94 -10.99
C TYR A 127 10.93 22.83 -10.42
N LYS A 128 12.11 22.24 -10.12
CA LYS A 128 13.27 23.02 -9.66
C LYS A 128 13.64 24.07 -10.70
N LEU A 129 13.87 25.30 -10.27
CA LEU A 129 14.39 26.37 -11.10
C LEU A 129 15.87 26.12 -11.41
N THR A 130 16.28 26.35 -12.65
CA THR A 130 17.64 26.15 -13.16
C THR A 130 18.47 27.43 -13.11
N GLY A 131 17.85 28.58 -12.82
CA GLY A 131 18.49 29.89 -12.79
C GLY A 131 18.61 30.53 -14.18
N ILE A 132 18.10 29.88 -15.22
CA ILE A 132 18.05 30.41 -16.59
C ILE A 132 16.61 30.88 -16.85
N PRO A 133 16.36 32.19 -17.01
CA PRO A 133 15.00 32.75 -17.03
C PRO A 133 14.04 32.07 -18.02
N ALA A 134 14.51 31.77 -19.23
CA ALA A 134 13.70 31.13 -20.27
C ALA A 134 13.23 29.72 -19.87
N LEU A 135 14.11 28.91 -19.26
CA LEU A 135 13.76 27.58 -18.77
C LEU A 135 12.87 27.66 -17.53
N ASP A 136 13.10 28.62 -16.65
CA ASP A 136 12.32 28.81 -15.43
C ASP A 136 10.88 29.24 -15.71
N GLN A 137 10.68 30.08 -16.73
CA GLN A 137 9.36 30.45 -17.23
C GLN A 137 8.63 29.25 -17.83
N LEU A 138 9.30 28.49 -18.71
CA LEU A 138 8.75 27.26 -19.30
C LEU A 138 8.32 26.27 -18.20
N ARG A 139 9.18 26.05 -17.20
CA ARG A 139 8.91 25.12 -16.09
C ARG A 139 7.76 25.57 -15.20
N SER A 140 7.67 26.86 -14.93
CA SER A 140 6.53 27.46 -14.21
C SER A 140 5.23 27.28 -15.00
N ARG A 141 5.26 27.52 -16.31
CA ARG A 141 4.12 27.33 -17.22
C ARG A 141 3.68 25.87 -17.28
N CYS A 142 4.60 24.92 -17.48
CA CYS A 142 4.28 23.49 -17.48
C CYS A 142 3.63 23.06 -16.16
N TYR A 143 4.13 23.56 -15.03
CA TYR A 143 3.53 23.26 -13.73
C TYR A 143 2.10 23.82 -13.59
N ALA A 144 1.87 25.07 -14.05
CA ALA A 144 0.54 25.69 -14.05
C ALA A 144 -0.48 24.91 -14.91
N ILE A 145 -0.07 24.43 -16.08
CA ILE A 145 -0.91 23.67 -17.02
C ILE A 145 -1.02 22.17 -16.59
N ARG A 146 -0.30 21.76 -15.54
CA ARG A 146 -0.17 20.36 -15.07
C ARG A 146 0.49 19.42 -16.09
N TRP A 147 1.26 19.96 -17.01
CA TRP A 147 2.04 19.19 -17.98
C TRP A 147 3.30 18.58 -17.37
N ILE A 148 3.62 17.39 -17.84
CA ILE A 148 4.90 16.73 -17.58
C ILE A 148 5.92 17.26 -18.58
N MET A 149 7.20 17.28 -18.21
CA MET A 149 8.29 17.61 -19.15
C MET A 149 8.29 16.70 -20.40
N ARG A 150 7.68 15.50 -20.30
CA ARG A 150 7.44 14.60 -21.42
C ARG A 150 6.42 15.17 -22.41
N ASP A 151 5.29 15.66 -21.91
CA ASP A 151 4.24 16.24 -22.72
C ASP A 151 4.76 17.49 -23.45
N MET A 152 5.64 18.24 -22.78
CA MET A 152 6.33 19.38 -23.38
C MET A 152 7.32 18.93 -24.47
N ASP A 153 8.13 17.89 -24.22
CA ASP A 153 9.04 17.33 -25.25
C ASP A 153 8.29 16.82 -26.50
N GLU A 154 7.04 16.36 -26.34
CA GLU A 154 6.14 15.95 -27.41
C GLU A 154 5.63 17.16 -28.22
N GLU A 155 5.19 18.23 -27.54
CA GLU A 155 4.75 19.49 -28.17
C GLU A 155 5.89 20.18 -28.95
N ALA A 156 7.08 20.28 -28.35
CA ALA A 156 8.24 20.93 -28.97
C ALA A 156 8.91 20.05 -30.05
N GLY A 157 8.58 18.76 -30.14
CA GLY A 157 9.21 17.79 -31.04
C GLY A 157 10.68 17.52 -30.71
N THR A 158 11.09 17.71 -29.45
CA THR A 158 12.48 17.64 -28.99
C THR A 158 12.85 16.28 -28.39
N GLY A 159 11.88 15.36 -28.31
CA GLY A 159 12.07 13.97 -27.90
C GLY A 159 12.28 13.78 -26.41
N GLN A 160 13.52 13.92 -25.92
CA GLN A 160 13.86 13.77 -24.50
C GLN A 160 14.70 14.93 -23.96
N TYR A 161 14.75 16.05 -24.70
CA TYR A 161 15.59 17.18 -24.38
C TYR A 161 15.26 17.73 -22.99
N PHE A 162 14.00 18.07 -22.71
CA PHE A 162 13.59 18.68 -21.44
C PHE A 162 13.56 17.68 -20.28
N GLN A 163 13.39 16.39 -20.58
CA GLN A 163 13.50 15.30 -19.60
C GLN A 163 14.95 15.08 -19.09
N THR A 164 15.96 15.15 -19.98
CA THR A 164 17.32 14.69 -19.65
C THR A 164 18.39 15.77 -19.66
N ARG A 165 18.43 16.63 -20.68
CA ARG A 165 19.55 17.57 -20.94
C ARG A 165 19.20 19.02 -20.63
N GLY A 166 17.98 19.44 -20.96
CA GLY A 166 17.53 20.84 -20.92
C GLY A 166 17.64 21.48 -19.54
N TYR A 167 17.50 20.72 -18.45
CA TYR A 167 17.58 21.28 -17.09
C TYR A 167 19.01 21.43 -16.54
N LYS A 168 20.03 20.85 -17.19
CA LYS A 168 21.45 20.93 -16.74
C LYS A 168 22.35 21.71 -17.69
N SER A 169 21.87 22.07 -18.88
CA SER A 169 22.71 22.73 -19.87
C SER A 169 22.98 24.18 -19.47
N ARG A 170 24.25 24.59 -19.53
CA ARG A 170 24.68 26.00 -19.38
C ARG A 170 24.24 26.86 -20.56
N TYR A 171 24.05 26.22 -21.73
CA TYR A 171 23.55 26.85 -22.96
C TYR A 171 22.31 26.08 -23.42
N PRO A 172 21.12 26.52 -22.99
CA PRO A 172 19.87 25.91 -23.43
C PRO A 172 19.64 26.17 -24.92
N ASP A 173 18.95 25.25 -25.57
CA ASP A 173 18.51 25.42 -26.96
C ASP A 173 17.29 26.34 -26.95
N PHE A 174 17.50 27.61 -27.27
CA PHE A 174 16.45 28.61 -27.29
C PHE A 174 15.38 28.33 -28.36
N LYS A 175 15.72 27.61 -29.45
CA LYS A 175 14.75 27.22 -30.48
C LYS A 175 13.79 26.14 -29.98
N ALA A 176 14.28 25.24 -29.14
CA ALA A 176 13.46 24.24 -28.47
C ALA A 176 12.53 24.89 -27.43
N ILE A 177 13.00 25.92 -26.71
CA ILE A 177 12.22 26.64 -25.70
C ILE A 177 11.12 27.49 -26.34
N ASP A 178 11.42 28.16 -27.46
CA ASP A 178 10.45 29.04 -28.15
C ASP A 178 9.28 28.26 -28.79
N LYS A 179 9.50 26.98 -29.12
CA LYS A 179 8.48 26.09 -29.67
C LYS A 179 7.51 25.51 -28.63
N GLY A 180 7.85 25.53 -27.34
CA GLY A 180 7.07 24.93 -26.26
C GLY A 180 6.32 25.97 -25.41
#